data_AF-W3Y3G9-F1
#
_entry.id   AF-W3Y3G9-F1
#
_cell.length_a   1.000
_cell.length_b   1.000
_cell.length_c   1.000
_cell.angle_alpha   90.00
_cell.angle_beta   90.00
_cell.angle_gamma   90.00
#
_symmetry.space_group_name_H-M   'P 1'
#
loop_
_entity.id
_entity.type
_entity.pdbx_description
1 polymer ?
#
loop_
_entity_poly.entity_id
_entity_poly.type
_entity_poly.pdbx_seq_one_letter_code
_entity_poly.pdbx_strand_id
1 'polypeptide(L)' 'MSQVVFRWNIQRGVIVIPKTTHKNRMIENIDVWDFELSQDEMKAISTLDMGYGESRTKHFDPEFVRMVLGVKIHD' A
#
# COMPACT_ATOMS: atom_id res chain seq x y z
N MET A 1 3.04 -1.71 12.83
CA MET A 1 1.69 -1.45 12.23
C MET A 1 1.63 -1.73 10.73
N SER A 2 2.75 -1.75 10.00
CA SER A 2 2.77 -2.15 8.57
C SER A 2 2.39 -3.62 8.34
N GLN A 3 2.71 -4.50 9.30
CA GLN A 3 2.51 -5.95 9.19
C GLN A 3 1.05 -6.36 8.95
N VAL A 4 0.08 -5.74 9.63
CA VAL A 4 -1.36 -6.05 9.47
C VAL A 4 -1.84 -5.72 8.06
N VAL A 5 -1.41 -4.57 7.52
CA VAL A 5 -1.76 -4.14 6.15
C VAL A 5 -1.15 -5.09 5.12
N PHE A 6 0.08 -5.55 5.34
CA PHE A 6 0.71 -6.52 4.45
C PHE A 6 0.01 -7.87 4.50
N ARG A 7 -0.33 -8.35 5.70
CA ARG A 7 -1.06 -9.61 5.87
C ARG A 7 -2.44 -9.57 5.20
N TRP A 8 -3.16 -8.47 5.35
CA TRP A 8 -4.46 -8.26 4.67
C TRP A 8 -4.34 -8.34 3.15
N ASN A 9 -3.32 -7.71 2.55
CA ASN A 9 -3.10 -7.77 1.10
C ASN A 9 -2.68 -9.18 0.64
N ILE A 10 -1.78 -9.84 1.38
CA ILE A 10 -1.29 -11.20 1.06
C ILE A 10 -2.44 -12.22 1.13
N GLN A 11 -3.30 -12.17 2.16
CA GLN A 11 -4.46 -13.06 2.27
C GLN A 11 -5.49 -12.85 1.16
N ARG A 12 -5.51 -11.66 0.54
CA ARG A 12 -6.32 -11.37 -0.66
C ARG A 12 -5.67 -11.83 -1.97
N GLY A 13 -4.47 -12.41 -1.93
CA GLY A 13 -3.71 -12.79 -3.12
C GLY A 13 -3.01 -11.60 -3.81
N VAL A 14 -2.85 -10.46 -3.14
CA VAL A 14 -2.16 -9.29 -3.67
C VAL A 14 -0.71 -9.28 -3.21
N ILE A 15 0.22 -9.20 -4.17
CA ILE A 15 1.66 -9.11 -3.88
C ILE A 15 2.00 -7.71 -3.34
N VAL A 16 2.71 -7.66 -2.21
CA VAL A 16 3.12 -6.42 -1.54
C VAL A 16 4.61 -6.18 -1.75
N ILE A 17 4.98 -4.95 -2.15
CA ILE A 17 6.38 -4.54 -2.35
C ILE A 17 6.71 -3.37 -1.40
N PRO A 18 7.07 -3.65 -0.14
CA PRO A 18 7.31 -2.59 0.84
C PRO A 18 8.70 -1.96 0.65
N LYS A 19 8.76 -0.62 0.53
CA LYS A 19 10.02 0.12 0.47
C LYS A 19 10.44 0.61 1.84
N THR A 20 11.66 0.30 2.26
CA THR A 20 12.28 0.84 3.48
C THR A 20 13.80 0.94 3.32
N THR A 21 14.42 1.92 3.98
CA THR A 21 15.87 2.09 4.07
C THR A 21 16.44 1.56 5.40
N HIS A 22 15.57 1.21 6.35
CA HIS A 22 15.96 0.75 7.68
C HIS A 22 15.94 -0.78 7.75
N LYS A 23 17.09 -1.38 8.07
CA LYS A 23 17.25 -2.84 8.16
C LYS A 23 16.25 -3.50 9.13
N ASN A 24 16.03 -2.88 10.28
CA ASN A 24 15.12 -3.38 11.32
C ASN A 24 13.69 -3.52 10.76
N ARG A 25 13.27 -2.55 9.93
CA ARG A 25 11.97 -2.56 9.26
C ARG A 25 11.90 -3.58 8.14
N MET A 26 13.01 -3.90 7.46
CA MET A 26 13.01 -4.98 6.47
C MET A 26 12.67 -6.32 7.14
N ILE A 27 13.28 -6.58 8.29
CA ILE A 27 13.04 -7.79 9.09
C ILE A 27 11.60 -7.80 9.62
N GLU A 28 11.12 -6.70 10.20
CA GLU A 28 9.72 -6.59 10.65
C GLU A 28 8.72 -6.78 9.48
N ASN A 29 9.01 -6.22 8.31
CA ASN A 29 8.10 -6.26 7.16
C ASN A 29 7.98 -7.65 6.53
N ILE A 30 9.01 -8.49 6.60
CA ILE A 30 8.96 -9.88 6.10
C ILE A 30 8.31 -10.82 7.10
N ASP A 31 8.32 -10.44 8.39
CA ASP A 31 7.76 -11.19 9.51
C ASP A 31 6.23 -11.01 9.61
N VAL A 32 5.52 -11.44 8.57
CA VAL A 32 4.04 -11.33 8.44
C VAL A 32 3.36 -12.69 8.28
N TRP A 33 4.12 -13.77 8.45
CA TRP A 33 3.66 -15.15 8.24
C TRP A 33 3.21 -15.83 9.52
N ASP A 34 3.56 -15.27 10.67
CA ASP A 34 3.34 -15.86 12.00
C ASP A 34 1.91 -15.69 12.54
N PHE A 35 1.04 -15.00 11.79
CA PHE A 35 -0.35 -14.78 12.17
C PHE A 35 -1.28 -14.72 10.96
N GLU A 36 -2.58 -14.88 11.20
CA GLU A 36 -3.61 -14.80 10.17
C GLU A 36 -4.77 -13.92 10.66
N LEU A 37 -5.30 -13.08 9.76
CA LEU A 37 -6.50 -12.29 10.06
C LEU A 37 -7.73 -13.17 9.87
N SER A 38 -8.61 -13.14 10.85
CA SER A 38 -9.92 -13.76 10.81
C SER A 38 -10.81 -13.10 9.75
N GLN A 39 -11.88 -13.80 9.33
CA GLN A 39 -12.82 -13.24 8.37
C GLN A 39 -13.48 -11.95 8.85
N ASP A 40 -13.72 -11.81 10.16
CA ASP A 40 -14.35 -10.61 10.71
C ASP A 40 -13.38 -9.42 10.72
N GLU A 41 -12.09 -9.65 11.01
CA GLU A 41 -11.05 -8.63 10.87
C GLU A 41 -10.87 -8.20 9.40
N MET A 42 -10.88 -9.16 8.47
CA MET A 42 -10.81 -8.87 7.03
C MET A 42 -11.99 -8.02 6.57
N LYS A 43 -13.20 -8.28 7.07
CA LYS A 43 -14.39 -7.46 6.80
C LYS A 43 -14.27 -6.06 7.42
N ALA A 44 -13.83 -5.96 8.67
CA ALA A 44 -13.64 -4.68 9.34
C ALA A 44 -12.62 -3.79 8.63
N ILE A 45 -11.52 -4.34 8.12
CA ILE A 45 -10.53 -3.57 7.34
C ILE A 45 -11.13 -3.12 5.99
N SER A 46 -12.00 -3.93 5.39
CA SER A 46 -12.63 -3.61 4.11
C SER A 46 -13.58 -2.40 4.20
N THR A 47 -14.16 -2.11 5.38
CA THR A 47 -15.03 -0.93 5.56
C THR A 47 -14.25 0.39 5.66
N LEU A 48 -12.91 0.33 5.77
CA LEU A 48 -12.05 1.51 5.81
C LEU A 48 -11.71 2.04 4.41
N ASP A 49 -12.14 1.37 3.33
CA ASP A 49 -11.90 1.84 1.97
C ASP A 49 -12.68 3.13 1.68
N MET A 50 -11.97 4.21 1.38
CA MET A 50 -12.53 5.52 1.03
C MET A 50 -12.39 5.83 -0.48
N GLY A 51 -12.00 4.84 -1.29
CA GLY A 51 -11.77 5.01 -2.72
C GLY A 51 -10.66 6.04 -3.00
N TYR A 52 -10.87 6.91 -4.00
CA TYR A 52 -9.87 7.89 -4.43
C TYR A 52 -9.78 9.16 -3.58
N GLY A 53 -10.45 9.23 -2.42
CA GLY A 53 -10.68 10.45 -1.63
C GLY A 53 -9.47 11.39 -1.52
N GLU A 54 -8.39 10.91 -0.90
CA GLU A 54 -7.15 11.68 -0.68
C GLU A 54 -5.99 11.28 -1.62
N SER A 55 -6.24 10.43 -2.62
CA SER A 55 -5.16 9.97 -3.50
C SER A 55 -4.58 11.14 -4.28
N ARG A 56 -3.29 11.42 -4.04
CA ARG A 56 -2.49 12.39 -4.81
C ARG A 56 -2.24 11.95 -6.26
N THR A 57 -2.58 10.71 -6.62
CA THR A 57 -2.22 10.07 -7.89
C THR A 57 -3.46 9.59 -8.64
N LYS A 58 -4.24 10.55 -9.14
CA LYS A 58 -5.40 10.28 -10.02
C LYS A 58 -4.92 10.26 -11.47
N HIS A 59 -4.56 9.08 -11.96
CA HIS A 59 -3.98 8.90 -13.30
C HIS A 59 -4.91 9.32 -14.45
N PHE A 60 -6.21 9.46 -14.17
CA PHE A 60 -7.22 9.96 -15.09
C PHE A 60 -7.47 11.47 -14.98
N ASP A 61 -6.86 12.16 -14.01
CA ASP A 61 -6.99 13.61 -13.84
C ASP A 61 -6.00 14.32 -14.79
N PRO A 62 -6.48 15.16 -15.74
CA PRO A 62 -5.62 15.87 -16.68
C PRO A 62 -4.57 16.77 -16.00
N GLU A 63 -4.86 17.33 -14.81
CA GLU A 63 -3.88 18.14 -14.09
C GLU A 63 -2.75 17.29 -13.50
N PHE A 64 -3.08 16.11 -13.00
CA PHE A 64 -2.09 15.15 -12.51
C PHE A 64 -1.17 14.67 -13.65
N VAL A 65 -1.75 14.38 -14.83
CA VAL A 65 -0.97 13.96 -16.00
C VAL A 65 -0.01 15.07 -16.46
N ARG A 66 -0.47 16.32 -16.53
CA ARG A 66 0.38 17.47 -16.86
C ARG A 66 1.53 17.63 -15.88
N MET A 67 1.27 17.50 -14.58
CA MET A 67 2.28 17.60 -13.53
C MET A 67 3.38 16.54 -13.73
N VAL A 68 3.01 15.27 -13.93
CA VAL A 68 3.97 14.16 -14.11
C VAL A 68 4.83 14.37 -15.36
N LEU A 69 4.22 14.78 -16.48
CA LEU A 69 4.96 15.03 -17.73
C LEU A 69 5.93 16.23 -17.63
N GLY A 70 5.70 17.15 -16.70
CA GLY A 70 6.61 18.26 -16.41
C GLY A 70 7.84 17.87 -15.58
N VAL A 71 7.89 16.65 -15.02
CA VAL A 71 9.03 16.19 -14.23
C VAL A 71 10.18 15.82 -15.16
N LYS A 72 11.24 16.62 -15.14
CA LYS A 72 12.51 16.30 -15.80
C LYS A 72 13.36 15.40 -14.91
N ILE A 73 13.82 14.29 -15.46
CA ILE A 73 14.64 13.29 -14.74
C ILE A 73 16.15 13.51 -15.03
N HIS A 74 16.46 14.31 -16.05
CA HIS A 74 17.79 14.79 -16.42
C HIS A 74 17.64 16.18 -17.05
N ASP A 75 18.74 16.93 -17.13
CA ASP A 75 18.80 18.21 -17.86
C ASP A 75 18.47 18.04 -19.35
#